data_AF-A0A9J6E6F7-F1
#
_entry.id   AF-A0A9J6E6F7-F1
#
_cell.length_a   1.000
_cell.length_b   1.000
_cell.length_c   1.000
_cell.angle_alpha   90.00
_cell.angle_beta   90.00
_cell.angle_gamma   90.00
#
_symmetry.space_group_name_H-M   'P 1'
#
loop_
_entity.id
_entity.type
_entity.pdbx_description
1 polymer ?
#
loop_
_entity_poly.entity_id
_entity_poly.type
_entity_poly.pdbx_seq_one_letter_code
_entity_poly.pdbx_strand_id
1 'polypeptide(L)'
;MAFYRQLLDPGKRRNRANGCNMAATFFVSAGYTDYSLVHELHSVGSEIAIHSITHRNNLTYWRTLDVAGWKDEFVGDRDLLRDYAAISERDMIGARAPFLEIGNGEAYDMLLQNGFVYDSSICIDYMNKTNKLPFFPYTLDYGLGVDCTVPSCPNRGHRGLWLVPLNSYYMTTAPAGDGSRTIVSSCAMPDTCSPKPTTDAETLDFLRSNFERYYHGNRAPFPVFIHETWLWTPGRRQGYLSFIDWLLTLDDVFIVSVAEVVRFMKDPKPIGEYVQVDCSKASEFKRCPEVHTCSFPDSPIKEARHLVGCRPCPQRYPWLWDVVRTVKHDVSYEVAEKQNFCAGCVILICLAIIVCLAYFSAKPLARGNKTHTL
;
A
#
# COMPACT_ATOMS: atom_id res chain seq x y z
N MET A 1 -5.49 6.46 -15.30
CA MET A 1 -6.83 5.84 -15.17
C MET A 1 -7.16 4.74 -16.19
N ALA A 2 -6.85 4.90 -17.50
CA ALA A 2 -7.21 3.86 -18.50
C ALA A 2 -6.69 2.46 -18.13
N PHE A 3 -5.44 2.37 -17.66
CA PHE A 3 -4.89 1.13 -17.13
C PHE A 3 -5.67 0.61 -15.92
N TYR A 4 -6.01 1.45 -14.94
CA TYR A 4 -6.75 1.02 -13.75
C TYR A 4 -8.17 0.52 -14.04
N ARG A 5 -8.90 1.14 -14.98
CA ARG A 5 -10.21 0.63 -15.41
C ARG A 5 -10.08 -0.74 -16.06
N GLN A 6 -9.02 -0.97 -16.83
CA GLN A 6 -8.71 -2.30 -17.36
C GLN A 6 -8.35 -3.26 -16.23
N LEU A 7 -7.49 -2.85 -15.29
CA LEU A 7 -6.97 -3.65 -14.18
C LEU A 7 -8.10 -4.12 -13.27
N LEU A 8 -8.98 -3.21 -12.86
CA LEU A 8 -10.00 -3.40 -11.84
C LEU A 8 -11.40 -3.53 -12.45
N ASP A 9 -11.49 -4.04 -13.68
CA ASP A 9 -12.77 -4.20 -14.37
C ASP A 9 -13.72 -5.09 -13.53
N PRO A 10 -14.79 -4.51 -12.95
CA PRO A 10 -15.69 -5.22 -12.04
C PRO A 10 -16.55 -6.29 -12.75
N GLY A 11 -16.65 -6.25 -14.07
CA GLY A 11 -17.31 -7.26 -14.89
C GLY A 11 -16.40 -8.44 -15.22
N LYS A 12 -15.07 -8.27 -15.20
CA LYS A 12 -14.11 -9.28 -15.66
C LYS A 12 -13.27 -9.91 -14.55
N ARG A 13 -12.91 -9.17 -13.50
CA ARG A 13 -11.89 -9.62 -12.53
C ARG A 13 -12.44 -9.79 -11.13
N ARG A 14 -12.80 -11.03 -10.84
CA ARG A 14 -13.39 -11.45 -9.57
C ARG A 14 -12.60 -12.60 -8.98
N ASN A 15 -12.41 -12.57 -7.67
CA ASN A 15 -11.82 -13.68 -6.92
C ASN A 15 -12.71 -14.92 -7.11
N ARG A 16 -12.11 -16.03 -7.57
CA ARG A 16 -12.85 -17.23 -7.95
C ARG A 16 -13.66 -17.85 -6.81
N ALA A 17 -13.09 -17.84 -5.61
CA ALA A 17 -13.65 -18.48 -4.43
C ALA A 17 -14.96 -17.85 -3.93
N ASN A 18 -15.08 -16.52 -3.98
CA ASN A 18 -16.21 -15.78 -3.38
C ASN A 18 -16.99 -14.90 -4.37
N GLY A 19 -16.50 -14.76 -5.60
CA GLY A 19 -17.10 -13.93 -6.64
C GLY A 19 -17.07 -12.43 -6.37
N CYS A 20 -16.33 -11.97 -5.35
CA CYS A 20 -16.09 -10.55 -5.10
C CYS A 20 -15.14 -10.01 -6.16
N ASN A 21 -15.28 -8.74 -6.52
CA ASN A 21 -14.30 -8.06 -7.35
C ASN A 21 -12.93 -8.11 -6.68
N MET A 22 -11.86 -8.23 -7.47
CA MET A 22 -10.53 -8.02 -6.92
C MET A 22 -10.42 -6.57 -6.42
N ALA A 23 -9.71 -6.37 -5.31
CA ALA A 23 -9.47 -5.05 -4.76
C ALA A 23 -7.97 -4.70 -4.80
N ALA A 24 -7.70 -3.41 -4.91
CA ALA A 24 -6.37 -2.83 -4.77
C ALA A 24 -6.37 -1.85 -3.60
N THR A 25 -5.20 -1.53 -3.08
CA THR A 25 -4.94 -0.37 -2.25
C THR A 25 -4.19 0.66 -3.09
N PHE A 26 -4.62 1.92 -3.04
CA PHE A 26 -3.90 3.04 -3.65
C PHE A 26 -3.36 3.92 -2.54
N PHE A 27 -2.03 4.02 -2.44
CA PHE A 27 -1.39 5.03 -1.60
C PHE A 27 -1.30 6.31 -2.43
N VAL A 28 -2.18 7.26 -2.13
CA VAL A 28 -2.39 8.47 -2.94
C VAL A 28 -1.63 9.63 -2.31
N SER A 29 -0.90 10.40 -3.12
CA SER A 29 -0.34 11.68 -2.72
C SER A 29 -1.15 12.84 -3.30
N ALA A 30 -1.25 13.98 -2.62
CA ALA A 30 -2.09 15.09 -3.08
C ALA A 30 -1.63 15.74 -4.40
N GLY A 31 -0.32 15.80 -4.65
CA GLY A 31 0.25 16.47 -5.81
C GLY A 31 -0.26 15.91 -7.15
N TYR A 32 -0.89 16.77 -7.96
CA TYR A 32 -1.44 16.44 -9.29
C TYR A 32 -2.49 15.30 -9.32
N THR A 33 -3.08 14.96 -8.18
CA THR A 33 -4.13 13.95 -8.10
C THR A 33 -5.45 14.50 -8.63
N ASP A 34 -6.10 13.71 -9.50
CA ASP A 34 -7.50 13.90 -9.86
C ASP A 34 -8.38 13.11 -8.89
N TYR A 35 -8.94 13.81 -7.92
CA TYR A 35 -9.74 13.22 -6.85
C TYR A 35 -11.05 12.60 -7.37
N SER A 36 -11.54 13.02 -8.55
CA SER A 36 -12.70 12.39 -9.16
C SER A 36 -12.43 10.95 -9.61
N LEU A 37 -11.19 10.68 -10.03
CA LEU A 37 -10.74 9.34 -10.42
C LEU A 37 -10.41 8.50 -9.18
N VAL A 38 -9.95 9.11 -8.09
CA VAL A 38 -9.78 8.42 -6.80
C VAL A 38 -11.12 7.94 -6.26
N HIS A 39 -12.16 8.79 -6.32
CA HIS A 39 -13.54 8.38 -6.00
C HIS A 39 -13.98 7.17 -6.82
N GLU A 40 -13.70 7.20 -8.13
CA GLU A 40 -14.03 6.12 -9.04
C GLU A 40 -13.37 4.80 -8.61
N LEU A 41 -12.08 4.80 -8.26
CA LEU A 41 -11.36 3.62 -7.77
C LEU A 41 -11.94 3.08 -6.45
N HIS A 42 -12.25 3.97 -5.51
CA HIS A 42 -12.88 3.61 -4.24
C HIS A 42 -14.26 2.96 -4.46
N SER A 43 -15.04 3.46 -5.42
CA SER A 43 -16.41 3.01 -5.67
C SER A 43 -16.56 1.53 -6.05
N VAL A 44 -15.48 0.90 -6.55
CA VAL A 44 -15.47 -0.52 -6.91
C VAL A 44 -14.88 -1.42 -5.82
N GLY A 45 -14.57 -0.87 -4.65
CA GLY A 45 -14.05 -1.61 -3.49
C GLY A 45 -12.52 -1.57 -3.34
N SER A 46 -11.84 -0.69 -4.09
CA SER A 46 -10.42 -0.44 -3.81
C SER A 46 -10.27 0.40 -2.55
N GLU A 47 -9.27 0.10 -1.75
CA GLU A 47 -8.88 0.91 -0.60
C GLU A 47 -8.10 2.14 -1.08
N ILE A 48 -8.37 3.28 -0.44
CA ILE A 48 -7.58 4.50 -0.58
C ILE A 48 -6.83 4.73 0.73
N ALA A 49 -5.51 4.82 0.63
CA ALA A 49 -4.59 5.00 1.74
C ALA A 49 -3.69 6.22 1.48
N ILE A 50 -3.03 6.69 2.54
CA ILE A 50 -2.38 8.00 2.56
C ILE A 50 -0.90 7.90 2.15
N HIS A 51 -0.46 8.82 1.30
CA HIS A 51 0.93 8.92 0.82
C HIS A 51 1.48 10.36 0.84
N SER A 52 1.00 11.17 1.79
CA SER A 52 1.40 12.55 2.05
C SER A 52 0.89 13.58 1.05
N ILE A 53 0.83 14.84 1.48
CA ILE A 53 0.49 15.97 0.59
C ILE A 53 1.63 16.20 -0.40
N THR A 54 2.85 16.38 0.10
CA THR A 54 3.92 16.97 -0.71
C THR A 54 4.69 15.96 -1.53
N HIS A 55 4.81 14.72 -1.03
CA HIS A 55 5.76 13.73 -1.53
C HIS A 55 7.15 14.36 -1.81
N ARG A 56 7.58 15.29 -0.93
CA ARG A 56 8.79 16.08 -1.09
C ARG A 56 10.00 15.18 -1.30
N ASN A 57 10.74 15.39 -2.39
CA ASN A 57 11.97 14.65 -2.69
C ASN A 57 13.15 15.13 -1.82
N ASN A 58 13.05 14.92 -0.51
CA ASN A 58 14.06 15.26 0.48
C ASN A 58 13.97 14.25 1.63
N LEU A 59 14.90 13.30 1.68
CA LEU A 59 14.90 12.25 2.70
C LEU A 59 15.11 12.83 4.11
N THR A 60 15.93 13.87 4.25
CA THR A 60 16.14 14.53 5.54
C THR A 60 14.85 15.14 6.07
N TYR A 61 14.05 15.77 5.22
CA TYR A 61 12.74 16.31 5.59
C TYR A 61 11.91 15.24 6.30
N TRP A 62 11.67 14.09 5.67
CA TRP A 62 10.91 12.98 6.25
C TRP A 62 11.50 12.44 7.55
N ARG A 63 12.84 12.30 7.61
CA ARG A 63 13.52 11.77 8.80
C ARG A 63 13.44 12.70 10.02
N THR A 64 13.33 14.00 9.80
CA THR A 64 13.37 15.02 10.85
C THR A 64 12.02 15.64 11.19
N LEU A 65 10.94 15.24 10.51
CA LEU A 65 9.60 15.68 10.87
C LEU A 65 9.26 15.24 12.29
N ASP A 66 8.71 16.16 13.08
CA ASP A 66 8.06 15.84 14.33
C ASP A 66 6.63 15.32 14.09
N VAL A 67 5.94 14.96 15.17
CA VAL A 67 4.56 14.46 15.10
C VAL A 67 3.63 15.45 14.38
N ALA A 68 3.83 16.76 14.56
CA ALA A 68 3.01 17.79 13.93
C ALA A 68 3.26 17.87 12.42
N GLY A 69 4.52 17.87 11.98
CA GLY A 69 4.84 17.88 10.56
C GLY A 69 4.39 16.60 9.83
N TRP A 70 4.52 15.43 10.48
CA TRP A 70 3.92 14.19 9.95
C TRP A 70 2.39 14.30 9.87
N LYS A 71 1.74 14.96 10.83
CA LYS A 71 0.29 15.17 10.83
C LYS A 71 -0.15 16.07 9.69
N ASP A 72 0.55 17.18 9.45
CA ASP A 72 0.26 18.10 8.34
C ASP A 72 0.33 17.38 6.99
N GLU A 73 1.30 16.47 6.83
CA GLU A 73 1.43 15.66 5.62
C GLU A 73 0.34 14.59 5.49
N PHE A 74 0.04 13.83 6.54
CA PHE A 74 -0.79 12.61 6.44
C PHE A 74 -2.25 12.86 6.75
N VAL A 75 -2.56 13.57 7.83
CA VAL A 75 -3.95 13.93 8.13
C VAL A 75 -4.43 14.97 7.13
N GLY A 76 -3.57 15.92 6.73
CA GLY A 76 -3.89 16.85 5.66
C GLY A 76 -4.24 16.16 4.34
N ASP A 77 -3.47 15.16 3.90
CA ASP A 77 -3.79 14.41 2.69
C ASP A 77 -5.10 13.60 2.83
N ARG A 78 -5.35 13.02 4.01
CA ARG A 78 -6.63 12.37 4.33
C ARG A 78 -7.81 13.33 4.24
N ASP A 79 -7.63 14.56 4.72
CA ASP A 79 -8.63 15.63 4.64
C ASP A 79 -8.92 16.02 3.18
N LEU A 80 -7.89 16.12 2.34
CA LEU A 80 -8.05 16.37 0.90
C LEU A 80 -8.83 15.27 0.18
N LEU A 81 -8.52 14.01 0.49
CA LEU A 81 -9.24 12.87 -0.08
C LEU A 81 -10.69 12.83 0.40
N ARG A 82 -10.95 13.15 1.68
CA ARG A 82 -12.32 13.29 2.19
C ARG A 82 -13.08 14.36 1.44
N ASP A 83 -12.48 15.54 1.32
CA ASP A 83 -13.17 16.72 0.81
C ASP A 83 -13.31 16.65 -0.71
N TYR A 84 -12.29 16.23 -1.46
CA TYR A 84 -12.31 16.31 -2.92
C TYR A 84 -12.54 14.97 -3.62
N ALA A 85 -12.21 13.82 -3.01
CA ALA A 85 -12.61 12.51 -3.52
C ALA A 85 -13.93 12.02 -2.91
N ALA A 86 -14.51 12.75 -1.95
CA ALA A 86 -15.77 12.40 -1.29
C ALA A 86 -15.73 10.98 -0.67
N ILE A 87 -14.60 10.62 -0.04
CA ILE A 87 -14.39 9.34 0.65
C ILE A 87 -14.49 9.57 2.16
N SER A 88 -15.07 8.62 2.91
CA SER A 88 -15.15 8.78 4.36
C SER A 88 -13.76 8.58 5.00
N GLU A 89 -13.40 9.41 5.97
CA GLU A 89 -12.14 9.23 6.74
C GLU A 89 -12.00 7.84 7.35
N ARG A 90 -13.13 7.23 7.77
CA ARG A 90 -13.16 5.89 8.37
C ARG A 90 -12.73 4.79 7.39
N ASP A 91 -12.78 5.06 6.09
CA ASP A 91 -12.39 4.14 5.02
C ASP A 91 -10.89 4.33 4.66
N MET A 92 -10.25 5.38 5.17
CA MET A 92 -8.84 5.74 4.91
C MET A 92 -7.96 5.48 6.14
N ILE A 93 -7.72 4.20 6.42
CA ILE A 93 -7.06 3.72 7.64
C ILE A 93 -5.58 3.39 7.47
N GLY A 94 -5.09 3.40 6.23
CA GLY A 94 -3.75 2.98 5.86
C GLY A 94 -2.81 4.14 5.54
N ALA A 95 -1.53 3.93 5.79
CA ALA A 95 -0.47 4.90 5.48
C ALA A 95 0.77 4.21 4.88
N ARG A 96 1.46 4.93 4.00
CA ARG A 96 2.81 4.58 3.53
C ARG A 96 3.64 5.85 3.41
N ALA A 97 4.83 5.86 4.00
CA ALA A 97 5.76 6.96 3.94
C ALA A 97 6.37 7.11 2.53
N PRO A 98 6.47 8.35 1.99
CA PRO A 98 7.22 8.63 0.78
C PRO A 98 8.65 8.09 0.87
N PHE A 99 9.11 7.50 -0.23
CA PHE A 99 10.43 6.88 -0.35
C PHE A 99 10.72 5.77 0.68
N LEU A 100 9.70 5.29 1.40
CA LEU A 100 9.81 4.33 2.50
C LEU A 100 10.69 4.86 3.64
N GLU A 101 10.71 6.20 3.83
CA GLU A 101 11.41 6.85 4.94
C GLU A 101 10.53 6.83 6.20
N ILE A 102 10.89 5.97 7.15
CA ILE A 102 10.02 5.46 8.21
C ILE A 102 9.67 6.53 9.29
N GLY A 103 10.42 7.64 9.36
CA GLY A 103 10.02 8.79 10.19
C GLY A 103 10.16 8.62 11.70
N ASN A 104 11.00 7.69 12.14
CA ASN A 104 11.31 7.39 13.54
C ASN A 104 10.05 7.01 14.35
N GLY A 105 10.00 7.31 15.65
CA GLY A 105 8.82 7.07 16.47
C GLY A 105 7.71 8.10 16.20
N GLU A 106 8.09 9.27 15.71
CA GLU A 106 7.25 10.44 15.50
C GLU A 106 6.16 10.18 14.46
N ALA A 107 6.51 9.53 13.34
CA ALA A 107 5.53 9.10 12.34
C ALA A 107 4.51 8.11 12.94
N TYR A 108 4.96 7.14 13.73
CA TYR A 108 4.10 6.10 14.30
C TYR A 108 3.21 6.62 15.43
N ASP A 109 3.73 7.56 16.23
CA ASP A 109 2.96 8.33 17.19
C ASP A 109 1.86 9.13 16.50
N MET A 110 2.18 9.81 15.40
CA MET A 110 1.20 10.52 14.58
C MET A 110 0.12 9.56 14.06
N LEU A 111 0.51 8.42 13.48
CA LEU A 111 -0.44 7.44 12.95
C LEU A 111 -1.41 6.96 14.04
N LEU A 112 -0.88 6.56 15.20
CA LEU A 112 -1.66 6.06 16.32
C LEU A 112 -2.61 7.13 16.89
N GLN A 113 -2.11 8.35 17.10
CA GLN A 113 -2.90 9.47 17.65
C GLN A 113 -4.02 9.93 16.73
N ASN A 114 -3.91 9.68 15.42
CA ASN A 114 -4.87 10.14 14.41
C ASN A 114 -5.69 9.00 13.79
N GLY A 115 -5.76 7.85 14.46
CA GLY A 115 -6.69 6.76 14.13
C GLY A 115 -6.32 5.92 12.91
N PHE A 116 -5.07 5.99 12.44
CA PHE A 116 -4.59 5.05 11.43
C PHE A 116 -4.45 3.65 12.04
N VAL A 117 -4.75 2.63 11.24
CA VAL A 117 -4.75 1.23 11.67
C VAL A 117 -3.46 0.53 11.30
N TYR A 118 -2.85 0.89 10.17
CA TYR A 118 -1.62 0.26 9.72
C TYR A 118 -0.67 1.22 8.99
N ASP A 119 0.62 0.93 9.13
CA ASP A 119 1.70 1.41 8.28
C ASP A 119 2.14 0.30 7.32
N SER A 120 2.54 0.69 6.11
CA SER A 120 3.22 -0.20 5.17
C SER A 120 4.44 0.46 4.58
N SER A 121 5.44 0.78 5.41
CA SER A 121 6.68 1.45 4.98
C SER A 121 7.96 0.65 5.23
N ILE A 122 7.92 -0.40 6.06
CA ILE A 122 9.12 -1.16 6.44
C ILE A 122 9.41 -2.32 5.50
N CYS A 123 10.62 -2.33 4.94
CA CYS A 123 11.15 -3.37 4.06
C CYS A 123 11.83 -4.50 4.82
N ILE A 124 11.57 -5.75 4.43
CA ILE A 124 12.17 -6.94 5.04
C ILE A 124 12.76 -7.86 3.98
N ASP A 125 14.08 -7.99 3.95
CA ASP A 125 14.76 -9.04 3.20
C ASP A 125 14.72 -10.34 4.01
N TYR A 126 13.67 -11.15 3.77
CA TYR A 126 13.41 -12.35 4.54
C TYR A 126 14.34 -13.51 4.20
N MET A 127 14.95 -13.53 3.01
CA MET A 127 15.93 -14.55 2.61
C MET A 127 17.23 -14.46 3.40
N ASN A 128 17.53 -13.30 3.99
CA ASN A 128 18.64 -13.09 4.92
C ASN A 128 18.32 -13.47 6.36
N LYS A 129 17.09 -13.98 6.65
CA LYS A 129 16.67 -14.43 7.98
C LYS A 129 16.79 -15.94 8.10
N THR A 130 16.94 -16.44 9.34
CA THR A 130 17.20 -17.86 9.64
C THR A 130 16.22 -18.82 8.97
N ASN A 131 14.92 -18.51 9.01
CA ASN A 131 13.88 -19.39 8.46
C ASN A 131 13.62 -19.17 6.97
N LYS A 132 14.14 -18.08 6.37
CA LYS A 132 13.93 -17.71 4.96
C LYS A 132 12.45 -17.67 4.53
N LEU A 133 11.57 -17.30 5.46
CA LEU A 133 10.12 -17.22 5.25
C LEU A 133 9.67 -15.76 5.26
N PRO A 134 8.76 -15.36 4.34
CA PRO A 134 8.18 -14.02 4.36
C PRO A 134 7.43 -13.73 5.67
N PHE A 135 7.41 -12.47 6.07
CA PHE A 135 6.76 -12.04 7.30
C PHE A 135 5.27 -11.78 7.07
N PHE A 136 4.45 -12.27 7.99
CA PHE A 136 3.06 -11.83 8.11
C PHE A 136 3.00 -10.40 8.66
N PRO A 137 1.91 -9.65 8.40
CA PRO A 137 1.62 -8.45 9.16
C PRO A 137 1.52 -8.74 10.65
N TYR A 138 1.97 -7.80 11.48
CA TYR A 138 1.93 -7.92 12.93
C TYR A 138 1.76 -6.55 13.59
N THR A 139 1.30 -6.53 14.83
CA THR A 139 1.17 -5.29 15.61
C THR A 139 2.50 -4.86 16.21
N LEU A 140 2.74 -3.55 16.29
CA LEU A 140 3.92 -2.96 16.93
C LEU A 140 3.81 -2.87 18.45
N ASP A 141 2.93 -3.65 19.09
CA ASP A 141 2.74 -3.72 20.54
C ASP A 141 4.07 -3.91 21.31
N TYR A 142 4.97 -4.71 20.75
CA TYR A 142 6.29 -5.01 21.33
C TYR A 142 7.45 -4.32 20.59
N GLY A 143 7.15 -3.31 19.77
CA GLY A 143 8.13 -2.65 18.92
C GLY A 143 8.45 -3.43 17.65
N LEU A 144 9.47 -2.97 16.93
CA LEU A 144 9.88 -3.57 15.66
C LEU A 144 10.59 -4.90 15.90
N GLY A 145 10.06 -5.99 15.32
CA GLY A 145 10.61 -7.35 15.47
C GLY A 145 11.70 -7.70 14.46
N VAL A 146 12.20 -6.73 13.70
CA VAL A 146 13.18 -6.92 12.62
C VAL A 146 14.22 -5.81 12.61
N ASP A 147 15.38 -6.11 12.03
CA ASP A 147 16.43 -5.11 11.83
C ASP A 147 15.94 -3.97 10.94
N CYS A 148 16.26 -2.75 11.36
CA CYS A 148 15.94 -1.54 10.63
C CYS A 148 16.85 -1.40 9.40
N THR A 149 16.35 -1.78 8.22
CA THR A 149 17.11 -1.75 6.96
C THR A 149 17.21 -0.34 6.37
N VAL A 150 16.14 0.45 6.45
CA VAL A 150 16.12 1.88 6.13
C VAL A 150 16.22 2.66 7.44
N PRO A 151 17.23 3.52 7.65
CA PRO A 151 17.36 4.27 8.90
C PRO A 151 16.08 5.00 9.27
N SER A 152 15.88 5.21 10.58
CA SER A 152 14.72 5.90 11.17
C SER A 152 13.50 5.03 11.48
N CYS A 153 13.72 3.80 11.96
CA CYS A 153 12.62 2.95 12.44
C CYS A 153 12.13 3.34 13.83
N PRO A 154 10.87 2.99 14.19
CA PRO A 154 10.39 3.15 15.55
C PRO A 154 11.23 2.32 16.53
N ASN A 155 11.66 2.96 17.62
CA ASN A 155 12.52 2.36 18.65
C ASN A 155 11.74 1.89 19.90
N ARG A 156 10.41 2.01 19.88
CA ARG A 156 9.50 1.61 20.96
C ARG A 156 8.24 0.95 20.41
N GLY A 157 7.45 0.36 21.31
CA GLY A 157 6.14 -0.21 20.96
C GLY A 157 5.09 0.86 20.67
N HIS A 158 4.27 0.63 19.65
CA HIS A 158 3.10 1.43 19.26
C HIS A 158 1.87 0.54 19.26
N ARG A 159 1.27 0.39 20.45
CA ARG A 159 0.24 -0.62 20.70
C ARG A 159 -0.99 -0.43 19.83
N GLY A 160 -1.43 -1.50 19.17
CA GLY A 160 -2.59 -1.54 18.28
C GLY A 160 -2.30 -1.14 16.84
N LEU A 161 -1.16 -0.51 16.54
CA LEU A 161 -0.77 -0.14 15.18
C LEU A 161 -0.18 -1.36 14.46
N TRP A 162 -0.72 -1.67 13.30
CA TRP A 162 -0.25 -2.77 12.47
C TRP A 162 0.90 -2.34 11.57
N LEU A 163 1.91 -3.20 11.47
CA LEU A 163 2.91 -3.14 10.42
C LEU A 163 2.56 -4.16 9.34
N VAL A 164 2.37 -3.68 8.11
CA VAL A 164 2.23 -4.51 6.91
C VAL A 164 3.56 -4.48 6.15
N PRO A 165 4.40 -5.52 6.27
CA PRO A 165 5.77 -5.48 5.78
C PRO A 165 5.84 -5.47 4.25
N LEU A 166 6.80 -4.72 3.70
CA LEU A 166 7.27 -4.89 2.34
C LEU A 166 8.31 -6.01 2.32
N ASN A 167 7.85 -7.25 2.27
CA ASN A 167 8.73 -8.39 2.06
C ASN A 167 9.41 -8.27 0.68
N SER A 168 10.73 -8.40 0.63
CA SER A 168 11.51 -8.19 -0.60
C SER A 168 11.09 -9.12 -1.73
N TYR A 169 11.13 -8.58 -2.94
CA TYR A 169 11.18 -9.31 -4.20
C TYR A 169 12.59 -9.78 -4.49
N TYR A 170 12.69 -10.84 -5.30
CA TYR A 170 13.95 -11.38 -5.76
C TYR A 170 13.93 -11.57 -7.27
N MET A 171 14.92 -10.98 -7.95
CA MET A 171 15.24 -11.34 -9.33
C MET A 171 16.00 -12.66 -9.30
N THR A 172 15.66 -13.58 -10.21
CA THR A 172 16.37 -14.84 -10.33
C THR A 172 16.83 -15.11 -11.74
N THR A 173 17.81 -16.00 -11.89
CA THR A 173 18.12 -16.62 -13.17
C THR A 173 16.92 -17.41 -13.70
N ALA A 174 16.96 -17.76 -14.98
CA ALA A 174 16.12 -18.82 -15.53
C ALA A 174 16.32 -20.11 -14.71
N PRO A 175 15.27 -20.95 -14.58
CA PRO A 175 15.39 -22.22 -13.88
C PRO A 175 16.44 -23.11 -14.55
N ALA A 176 17.31 -23.70 -13.74
CA ALA A 176 18.25 -24.72 -14.18
C ALA A 176 17.51 -26.03 -14.53
N GLY A 177 18.24 -27.04 -15.04
CA GLY A 177 17.65 -28.32 -15.42
C GLY A 177 16.96 -29.08 -14.29
N ASP A 178 17.30 -28.77 -13.03
CA ASP A 178 16.67 -29.31 -11.81
C ASP A 178 15.53 -28.41 -11.27
N GLY A 179 15.19 -27.34 -11.98
CA GLY A 179 14.19 -26.35 -11.58
C GLY A 179 14.69 -25.30 -10.57
N SER A 180 15.93 -25.40 -10.10
CA SER A 180 16.51 -24.44 -9.16
C SER A 180 16.75 -23.07 -9.81
N ARG A 181 16.68 -22.01 -9.01
CA ARG A 181 16.86 -20.62 -9.45
C ARG A 181 17.84 -19.91 -8.52
N THR A 182 18.81 -19.19 -9.09
CA THR A 182 19.77 -18.39 -8.31
C THR A 182 19.25 -16.97 -8.17
N ILE A 183 19.26 -16.42 -6.95
CA ILE A 183 18.92 -15.02 -6.70
C ILE A 183 20.03 -14.13 -7.23
N VAL A 184 19.66 -13.17 -8.07
CA VAL A 184 20.55 -12.17 -8.68
C VAL A 184 20.56 -10.88 -7.85
N SER A 185 19.39 -10.44 -7.38
CA SER A 185 19.22 -9.23 -6.59
C SER A 185 17.95 -9.29 -5.76
N SER A 186 17.87 -8.45 -4.71
CA SER A 186 16.66 -8.21 -3.92
C SER A 186 16.24 -6.74 -4.00
N CYS A 187 14.95 -6.49 -3.78
CA CYS A 187 14.32 -5.17 -3.97
C CYS A 187 13.02 -5.12 -3.17
N ALA A 188 12.65 -3.95 -2.65
CA ALA A 188 11.39 -3.78 -1.91
C ALA A 188 10.15 -3.77 -2.82
N MET A 189 10.31 -3.32 -4.07
CA MET A 189 9.24 -3.15 -5.04
C MET A 189 9.71 -3.61 -6.42
N PRO A 190 8.86 -4.25 -7.26
CA PRO A 190 9.19 -4.66 -8.63
C PRO A 190 9.87 -3.58 -9.49
N ASP A 191 9.52 -2.31 -9.30
CA ASP A 191 10.10 -1.20 -10.06
C ASP A 191 11.51 -0.80 -9.64
N THR A 192 11.90 -1.15 -8.41
CA THR A 192 13.27 -0.95 -7.91
C THR A 192 14.18 -2.15 -8.17
N CYS A 193 13.62 -3.28 -8.57
CA CYS A 193 14.38 -4.46 -8.99
C CYS A 193 15.24 -4.19 -10.23
N SER A 194 16.42 -4.83 -10.26
CA SER A 194 17.36 -4.78 -11.39
C SER A 194 18.04 -6.14 -11.60
N PRO A 195 18.15 -6.65 -12.84
CA PRO A 195 17.62 -6.08 -14.08
C PRO A 195 16.08 -6.08 -14.10
N LYS A 196 15.46 -5.18 -14.87
CA LYS A 196 14.01 -5.11 -15.03
C LYS A 196 13.56 -6.11 -16.11
N PRO A 197 12.47 -6.88 -15.90
CA PRO A 197 11.89 -7.67 -16.98
C PRO A 197 11.38 -6.74 -18.08
N THR A 198 11.55 -7.14 -19.33
CA THR A 198 11.23 -6.32 -20.50
C THR A 198 10.12 -6.92 -21.35
N THR A 199 10.01 -8.25 -21.38
CA THR A 199 8.95 -8.99 -22.08
C THR A 199 7.79 -9.34 -21.16
N ASP A 200 6.66 -9.72 -21.76
CA ASP A 200 5.49 -10.24 -21.05
C ASP A 200 5.79 -11.56 -20.33
N ALA A 201 6.49 -12.48 -21.01
CA ALA A 201 6.91 -13.76 -20.44
C ALA A 201 7.87 -13.57 -19.25
N GLU A 202 8.88 -12.70 -19.38
CA GLU A 202 9.81 -12.39 -18.28
C GLU A 202 9.08 -11.77 -17.09
N THR A 203 8.14 -10.86 -17.34
CA THR A 203 7.39 -10.19 -16.27
C THR A 203 6.47 -11.17 -15.56
N LEU A 204 5.76 -12.03 -16.30
CA LEU A 204 4.93 -13.08 -15.73
C LEU A 204 5.76 -14.05 -14.90
N ASP A 205 6.89 -14.53 -15.42
CA ASP A 205 7.78 -15.45 -14.72
C ASP A 205 8.36 -14.83 -13.43
N PHE A 206 8.78 -13.56 -13.49
CA PHE A 206 9.28 -12.82 -12.34
C PHE A 206 8.22 -12.70 -11.23
N LEU A 207 7.00 -12.27 -11.57
CA LEU A 207 5.92 -12.11 -10.58
C LEU A 207 5.47 -13.46 -10.03
N ARG A 208 5.30 -14.45 -10.91
CA ARG A 208 4.87 -15.80 -10.54
C ARG A 208 5.87 -16.51 -9.64
N SER A 209 7.15 -16.48 -9.99
CA SER A 209 8.19 -17.12 -9.17
C SER A 209 8.34 -16.48 -7.80
N ASN A 210 8.09 -15.17 -7.67
CA ASN A 210 8.01 -14.53 -6.36
C ASN A 210 6.75 -14.97 -5.60
N PHE A 211 5.58 -14.96 -6.23
CA PHE A 211 4.35 -15.46 -5.60
C PHE A 211 4.46 -16.91 -5.11
N GLU A 212 5.02 -17.80 -5.93
CA GLU A 212 5.16 -19.24 -5.60
C GLU A 212 6.00 -19.47 -4.33
N ARG A 213 6.95 -18.57 -3.99
CA ARG A 213 7.70 -18.63 -2.71
C ARG A 213 6.80 -18.44 -1.49
N TYR A 214 5.76 -17.61 -1.61
CA TYR A 214 4.79 -17.37 -0.54
C TYR A 214 3.77 -18.51 -0.53
N TYR A 215 3.25 -18.86 -1.71
CA TYR A 215 2.21 -19.86 -1.88
C TYR A 215 2.62 -21.27 -1.43
N HIS A 216 3.89 -21.66 -1.69
CA HIS A 216 4.48 -22.93 -1.24
C HIS A 216 5.28 -22.81 0.06
N GLY A 217 5.43 -21.60 0.60
CA GLY A 217 6.06 -21.34 1.88
C GLY A 217 5.06 -21.31 3.02
N ASN A 218 5.11 -20.26 3.83
CA ASN A 218 4.20 -20.07 4.97
C ASN A 218 2.89 -19.35 4.63
N ARG A 219 2.63 -19.04 3.35
CA ARG A 219 1.43 -18.33 2.88
C ARG A 219 1.19 -16.97 3.53
N ALA A 220 2.26 -16.28 3.92
CA ALA A 220 2.16 -14.86 4.26
C ALA A 220 1.53 -14.07 3.08
N PRO A 221 0.81 -12.97 3.34
CA PRO A 221 0.27 -12.13 2.27
C PRO A 221 1.38 -11.71 1.31
N PHE A 222 1.17 -11.94 0.01
CA PHE A 222 2.12 -11.56 -1.03
C PHE A 222 1.80 -10.15 -1.55
N PRO A 223 2.63 -9.14 -1.26
CA PRO A 223 2.37 -7.79 -1.72
C PRO A 223 2.87 -7.58 -3.14
N VAL A 224 2.10 -6.88 -3.98
CA VAL A 224 2.53 -6.35 -5.28
C VAL A 224 2.45 -4.83 -5.23
N PHE A 225 3.50 -4.23 -4.66
CA PHE A 225 3.65 -2.79 -4.49
C PHE A 225 4.43 -2.20 -5.66
N ILE A 226 3.78 -1.48 -6.56
CA ILE A 226 4.39 -0.94 -7.79
C ILE A 226 3.91 0.47 -8.10
N HIS A 227 4.76 1.25 -8.74
CA HIS A 227 4.33 2.46 -9.43
C HIS A 227 3.73 2.11 -10.80
N GLU A 228 2.62 2.75 -11.18
CA GLU A 228 1.98 2.52 -12.49
C GLU A 228 2.91 2.83 -13.66
N THR A 229 3.86 3.74 -13.48
CA THR A 229 4.90 4.07 -14.46
C THR A 229 5.76 2.87 -14.85
N TRP A 230 5.91 1.87 -13.96
CA TRP A 230 6.59 0.61 -14.28
C TRP A 230 5.87 -0.18 -15.37
N LEU A 231 4.54 -0.01 -15.48
CA LEU A 231 3.68 -0.69 -16.44
C LEU A 231 3.53 0.11 -17.75
N TRP A 232 4.25 1.22 -17.94
CA TRP A 232 4.27 1.92 -19.23
C TRP A 232 5.00 1.12 -20.32
N THR A 233 5.89 0.20 -19.94
CA THR A 233 6.46 -0.76 -20.91
C THR A 233 5.42 -1.83 -21.25
N PRO A 234 5.12 -2.05 -22.55
CA PRO A 234 4.09 -3.01 -22.96
C PRO A 234 4.28 -4.44 -22.42
N GLY A 235 5.51 -4.96 -22.43
CA GLY A 235 5.81 -6.29 -21.89
C GLY A 235 5.49 -6.39 -20.39
N ARG A 236 5.91 -5.39 -19.60
CA ARG A 236 5.59 -5.33 -18.16
C ARG A 236 4.09 -5.24 -17.90
N ARG A 237 3.38 -4.40 -18.65
CA ARG A 237 1.92 -4.29 -18.57
C ARG A 237 1.22 -5.61 -18.85
N GLN A 238 1.58 -6.26 -19.96
CA GLN A 238 0.91 -7.48 -20.40
C GLN A 238 1.23 -8.65 -19.47
N GLY A 239 2.49 -8.83 -19.07
CA GLY A 239 2.87 -9.87 -18.12
C GLY A 239 2.23 -9.69 -16.75
N TYR A 240 2.07 -8.45 -16.28
CA TYR A 240 1.34 -8.13 -15.05
C TYR A 240 -0.15 -8.50 -15.17
N LEU A 241 -0.82 -8.12 -16.26
CA LEU A 241 -2.23 -8.49 -16.47
C LEU A 241 -2.41 -10.01 -16.57
N SER A 242 -1.50 -10.72 -17.26
CA SER A 242 -1.51 -12.19 -17.32
C SER A 242 -1.29 -12.82 -15.94
N PHE A 243 -0.44 -12.23 -15.10
CA PHE A 243 -0.22 -12.69 -13.73
C PHE A 243 -1.49 -12.54 -12.88
N ILE A 244 -2.16 -11.39 -12.96
CA ILE A 244 -3.45 -11.17 -12.26
C ILE A 244 -4.51 -12.15 -12.76
N ASP A 245 -4.67 -12.30 -14.07
CA ASP A 245 -5.65 -13.21 -14.66
C ASP A 245 -5.37 -14.67 -14.23
N TRP A 246 -4.09 -15.07 -14.11
CA TRP A 246 -3.69 -16.38 -13.59
C TRP A 246 -4.06 -16.56 -12.11
N LEU A 247 -3.76 -15.60 -11.23
CA LEU A 247 -4.13 -15.67 -9.81
C LEU A 247 -5.63 -15.83 -9.61
N LEU A 248 -6.43 -15.14 -10.43
CA LEU A 248 -7.89 -15.23 -10.40
C LEU A 248 -8.43 -16.59 -10.88
N THR A 249 -7.58 -17.48 -11.40
CA THR A 249 -7.96 -18.88 -11.66
C THR A 249 -7.81 -19.78 -10.43
N LEU A 250 -7.10 -19.36 -9.39
CA LEU A 250 -6.81 -20.19 -8.22
C LEU A 250 -7.97 -20.11 -7.20
N ASP A 251 -8.39 -21.27 -6.70
CA ASP A 251 -9.55 -21.37 -5.80
C ASP A 251 -9.22 -20.96 -4.35
N ASP A 252 -7.95 -20.85 -3.98
CA ASP A 252 -7.48 -20.53 -2.63
C ASP A 252 -6.68 -19.23 -2.52
N VAL A 253 -6.83 -18.36 -3.52
CA VAL A 253 -6.17 -17.05 -3.62
C VAL A 253 -7.20 -15.95 -3.74
N PHE A 254 -6.98 -14.88 -2.96
CA PHE A 254 -7.82 -13.69 -2.95
C PHE A 254 -6.95 -12.46 -3.19
N ILE A 255 -7.23 -11.72 -4.25
CA ILE A 255 -6.63 -10.41 -4.49
C ILE A 255 -7.50 -9.37 -3.80
N VAL A 256 -6.96 -8.74 -2.76
CA VAL A 256 -7.71 -7.85 -1.85
C VAL A 256 -6.91 -6.60 -1.50
N SER A 257 -7.53 -5.68 -0.78
CA SER A 257 -6.85 -4.53 -0.19
C SER A 257 -6.00 -4.92 1.02
N VAL A 258 -5.07 -4.05 1.39
CA VAL A 258 -4.27 -4.18 2.61
C VAL A 258 -5.15 -4.08 3.85
N ALA A 259 -6.16 -3.21 3.87
CA ALA A 259 -7.16 -3.19 4.94
C ALA A 259 -7.79 -4.56 5.17
N GLU A 260 -8.15 -5.28 4.10
CA GLU A 260 -8.74 -6.61 4.21
C GLU A 260 -7.74 -7.64 4.76
N VAL A 261 -6.46 -7.56 4.37
CA VAL A 261 -5.39 -8.35 4.99
C VAL A 261 -5.34 -8.09 6.50
N VAL A 262 -5.33 -6.83 6.93
CA VAL A 262 -5.27 -6.48 8.35
C VAL A 262 -6.52 -6.98 9.10
N ARG A 263 -7.71 -6.94 8.49
CA ARG A 263 -8.92 -7.53 9.08
C ARG A 263 -8.80 -9.04 9.22
N PHE A 264 -8.34 -9.74 8.18
CA PHE A 264 -8.08 -11.18 8.25
C PHE A 264 -7.09 -11.51 9.36
N MET A 265 -6.01 -10.74 9.51
CA MET A 265 -5.00 -10.98 10.55
C MET A 265 -5.52 -10.78 11.98
N LYS A 266 -6.59 -10.00 12.18
CA LYS A 266 -7.23 -9.82 13.49
C LYS A 266 -8.07 -11.03 13.91
N ASP A 267 -8.62 -11.78 12.96
CA ASP A 267 -9.42 -12.98 13.21
C ASP A 267 -9.27 -13.97 12.04
N PRO A 268 -8.10 -14.67 11.94
CA PRO A 268 -7.80 -15.49 10.77
C PRO A 268 -8.72 -16.70 10.71
N LYS A 269 -9.37 -16.88 9.55
CA LYS A 269 -10.26 -18.01 9.28
C LYS A 269 -9.66 -18.99 8.27
N PRO A 270 -9.96 -20.28 8.37
CA PRO A 270 -9.68 -21.21 7.27
C PRO A 270 -10.51 -20.83 6.04
N ILE A 271 -10.05 -21.23 4.85
CA ILE A 271 -10.68 -20.83 3.58
C ILE A 271 -12.20 -21.08 3.50
N GLY A 272 -12.69 -22.19 4.07
CA GLY A 272 -14.12 -22.53 4.05
C GLY A 272 -15.00 -21.66 4.95
N GLU A 273 -14.39 -20.91 5.87
CA GLU A 273 -15.07 -20.00 6.81
C GLU A 273 -14.72 -18.52 6.54
N TYR A 274 -13.76 -18.26 5.65
CA TYR A 274 -13.34 -16.90 5.33
C TYR A 274 -14.43 -16.17 4.55
N VAL A 275 -14.90 -15.06 5.13
CA VAL A 275 -15.83 -14.13 4.50
C VAL A 275 -15.11 -12.81 4.33
N GLN A 276 -14.89 -12.40 3.08
CA GLN A 276 -14.30 -11.11 2.75
C GLN A 276 -15.25 -9.98 3.22
N VAL A 277 -14.78 -9.11 4.10
CA VAL A 277 -15.57 -8.04 4.71
C VAL A 277 -15.92 -6.99 3.67
N ASP A 278 -14.90 -6.48 2.96
CA ASP A 278 -15.08 -5.50 1.87
C ASP A 278 -15.33 -6.21 0.53
N CYS A 279 -16.30 -7.13 0.48
CA CYS A 279 -16.69 -7.82 -0.74
C CYS A 279 -17.52 -6.90 -1.65
N SER A 280 -16.87 -6.17 -2.54
CA SER A 280 -17.55 -5.45 -3.61
C SER A 280 -18.06 -6.41 -4.69
N LYS A 281 -19.34 -6.30 -5.02
CA LYS A 281 -19.97 -6.95 -6.19
C LYS A 281 -20.49 -5.93 -7.20
N ALA A 282 -19.95 -4.70 -7.15
CA ALA A 282 -20.27 -3.67 -8.13
C ALA A 282 -20.07 -4.22 -9.55
N SER A 283 -20.91 -3.79 -10.49
CA SER A 283 -20.82 -4.17 -11.91
C SER A 283 -20.17 -3.09 -12.76
N GLU A 284 -20.01 -1.89 -12.22
CA GLU A 284 -19.44 -0.73 -12.90
C GLU A 284 -18.81 0.23 -11.89
N PHE A 285 -17.95 1.10 -12.40
CA PHE A 285 -17.40 2.20 -11.63
C PHE A 285 -18.45 3.29 -11.42
N LYS A 286 -18.56 3.82 -10.19
CA LYS A 286 -19.38 5.00 -9.91
C LYS A 286 -18.51 6.25 -9.97
N ARG A 287 -18.90 7.19 -10.81
CA ARG A 287 -18.26 8.51 -10.91
C ARG A 287 -18.90 9.49 -9.93
N CYS A 288 -18.19 10.58 -9.64
CA CYS A 288 -18.81 11.71 -8.95
C CYS A 288 -20.07 12.16 -9.70
N PRO A 289 -21.15 12.57 -9.00
CA PRO A 289 -22.32 13.16 -9.65
C PRO A 289 -21.97 14.40 -10.49
N GLU A 290 -21.04 15.21 -9.99
CA GLU A 290 -20.48 16.37 -10.68
C GLU A 290 -18.96 16.40 -10.48
N VAL A 291 -18.23 16.77 -11.52
CA VAL A 291 -16.77 16.93 -11.49
C VAL A 291 -16.45 18.40 -11.64
N HIS A 292 -15.71 18.94 -10.68
CA HIS A 292 -15.26 20.33 -10.68
C HIS A 292 -13.78 20.41 -11.04
N THR A 293 -13.44 21.30 -11.97
CA THR A 293 -12.05 21.60 -12.36
C THR A 293 -11.72 23.01 -11.94
N CYS A 294 -10.76 23.13 -11.03
CA CYS A 294 -10.36 24.38 -10.39
C CYS A 294 -8.95 24.76 -10.86
N SER A 295 -8.74 26.04 -11.17
CA SER A 295 -7.45 26.58 -11.59
C SER A 295 -6.95 27.60 -10.58
N PHE A 296 -5.70 27.44 -10.14
CA PHE A 296 -5.04 28.31 -9.16
C PHE A 296 -3.72 28.81 -9.76
N PRO A 297 -3.72 29.96 -10.46
CA PRO A 297 -2.51 30.55 -11.02
C PRO A 297 -1.48 30.90 -9.93
N ASP A 298 -1.97 31.40 -8.79
CA ASP A 298 -1.16 31.81 -7.64
C ASP A 298 -1.37 30.84 -6.47
N SER A 299 -0.64 29.72 -6.48
CA SER A 299 -0.69 28.74 -5.39
C SER A 299 0.34 29.02 -4.29
N PRO A 300 0.17 28.48 -3.07
CA PRO A 300 1.15 28.59 -1.98
C PRO A 300 2.57 28.09 -2.32
N ILE A 301 2.69 27.25 -3.36
CA ILE A 301 3.97 26.70 -3.85
C ILE A 301 4.54 27.46 -5.05
N LYS A 302 4.01 28.66 -5.36
CA LYS A 302 4.52 29.58 -6.41
C LYS A 302 4.52 28.99 -7.82
N GLU A 303 3.64 28.04 -8.07
CA GLU A 303 3.41 27.42 -9.38
C GLU A 303 1.91 27.34 -9.66
N ALA A 304 1.51 27.41 -10.92
CA ALA A 304 0.11 27.21 -11.29
C ALA A 304 -0.31 25.77 -10.96
N ARG A 305 -1.48 25.63 -10.31
CA ARG A 305 -2.01 24.33 -9.90
C ARG A 305 -3.45 24.15 -10.34
N HIS A 306 -3.82 22.89 -10.55
CA HIS A 306 -5.18 22.47 -10.83
C HIS A 306 -5.64 21.49 -9.75
N LEU A 307 -6.91 21.55 -9.42
CA LEU A 307 -7.59 20.56 -8.58
C LEU A 307 -8.81 20.07 -9.36
N VAL A 308 -8.92 18.75 -9.52
CA VAL A 308 -10.10 18.11 -10.10
C VAL A 308 -10.71 17.20 -9.04
N GLY A 309 -12.01 17.33 -8.77
CA GLY A 309 -12.64 16.57 -7.70
C GLY A 309 -14.17 16.55 -7.75
N CYS A 310 -14.76 15.80 -6.81
CA CYS A 310 -16.21 15.62 -6.67
C CYS A 310 -16.93 16.75 -5.91
N ARG A 311 -16.22 17.78 -5.47
CA ARG A 311 -16.77 18.88 -4.66
C ARG A 311 -16.38 20.26 -5.21
N PRO A 312 -17.15 21.32 -4.87
CA PRO A 312 -16.88 22.68 -5.33
C PRO A 312 -15.45 23.15 -5.02
N CYS A 313 -14.96 24.07 -5.85
CA CYS A 313 -13.62 24.61 -5.75
C CYS A 313 -13.38 25.36 -4.43
N PRO A 314 -12.25 25.12 -3.74
CA PRO A 314 -11.83 25.98 -2.64
C PRO A 314 -11.40 27.35 -3.14
N GLN A 315 -11.35 28.32 -2.23
CA GLN A 315 -10.89 29.69 -2.53
C GLN A 315 -9.39 29.77 -2.83
N ARG A 316 -8.59 28.85 -2.27
CA ARG A 316 -7.14 28.75 -2.46
C ARG A 316 -6.75 27.30 -2.73
N TYR A 317 -5.61 27.09 -3.38
CA TYR A 317 -5.09 25.75 -3.61
C TYR A 317 -4.73 25.09 -2.28
N PRO A 318 -5.38 23.98 -1.90
CA PRO A 318 -5.09 23.30 -0.65
C PRO A 318 -3.66 22.73 -0.62
N TRP A 319 -2.91 23.00 0.44
CA TRP A 319 -1.55 22.48 0.67
C TRP A 319 -1.26 22.37 2.18
N LEU A 320 -0.06 21.94 2.58
CA LEU A 320 0.36 21.68 3.98
C LEU A 320 -0.24 22.64 5.03
N TRP A 321 -0.17 23.94 4.78
CA TRP A 321 -0.52 24.97 5.77
C TRP A 321 -1.96 25.50 5.66
N ASP A 322 -2.64 25.20 4.54
CA ASP A 322 -4.01 25.67 4.24
C ASP A 322 -5.07 24.59 4.53
N VAL A 323 -4.71 23.30 4.51
CA VAL A 323 -5.64 22.18 4.76
C VAL A 323 -5.95 22.00 6.24
N VAL A 324 -4.97 22.25 7.10
CA VAL A 324 -5.07 22.00 8.55
C VAL A 324 -5.79 23.14 9.30
N ARG A 325 -5.97 24.32 8.69
CA ARG A 325 -6.46 25.54 9.36
C ARG A 325 -7.95 25.83 9.26
N THR A 326 -8.75 24.98 8.62
CA THR A 326 -10.22 25.07 8.77
C THR A 326 -10.69 24.80 10.20
N VAL A 327 -9.79 24.34 11.09
CA VAL A 327 -9.91 24.49 12.55
C VAL A 327 -8.82 25.46 13.03
N LYS A 328 -9.23 26.64 13.50
CA LYS A 328 -8.38 27.77 13.91
C LYS A 328 -7.20 27.36 14.80
N HIS A 329 -5.98 27.69 14.39
CA HIS A 329 -4.94 28.33 15.22
C HIS A 329 -3.86 28.96 14.33
N ASP A 330 -3.64 30.26 14.51
CA ASP A 330 -2.66 31.07 13.79
C ASP A 330 -1.24 30.85 14.32
N VAL A 331 -0.32 30.37 13.47
CA VAL A 331 1.12 30.64 13.61
C VAL A 331 1.76 30.78 12.24
N SER A 332 2.29 31.94 11.88
CA SER A 332 2.99 32.18 10.61
C SER A 332 4.47 31.80 10.70
N TYR A 333 4.98 31.06 9.72
CA TYR A 333 6.42 30.98 9.43
C TYR A 333 6.66 31.13 7.93
N GLU A 334 7.55 32.05 7.56
CA GLU A 334 8.07 32.21 6.20
C GLU A 334 9.27 31.29 5.98
N VAL A 335 9.22 30.44 4.95
CA VAL A 335 10.44 29.93 4.31
C VAL A 335 10.22 29.91 2.81
N ALA A 336 11.06 30.67 2.10
CA ALA A 336 11.16 30.64 0.65
C ALA A 336 12.24 29.64 0.23
N GLU A 337 11.88 28.63 -0.54
CA GLU A 337 12.84 27.86 -1.33
C GLU A 337 12.21 27.44 -2.66
N LYS A 338 12.90 27.76 -3.76
CA LYS A 338 12.59 27.26 -5.10
C LYS A 338 13.07 25.81 -5.18
N GLN A 339 12.19 24.85 -5.44
CA GLN A 339 12.56 23.46 -5.70
C GLN A 339 12.00 23.02 -7.06
N ASN A 340 12.89 22.52 -7.92
CA ASN A 340 12.53 21.92 -9.20
C ASN A 340 11.80 20.59 -8.94
N PHE A 341 10.49 20.56 -9.17
CA PHE A 341 9.69 19.33 -9.12
C PHE A 341 9.91 18.48 -10.39
N CYS A 342 10.38 17.25 -10.23
CA CYS A 342 10.18 16.22 -11.26
C CYS A 342 8.69 15.89 -11.32
N ALA A 343 8.05 16.21 -12.43
CA ALA A 343 6.65 15.89 -12.71
C ALA A 343 6.48 14.38 -12.89
N GLY A 344 6.05 13.70 -11.83
CA GLY A 344 5.56 12.33 -11.86
C GLY A 344 4.46 12.18 -10.83
N CYS A 345 3.24 11.96 -11.28
CA CYS A 345 2.09 11.64 -10.41
C CYS A 345 2.39 10.28 -9.73
N VAL A 346 2.64 10.27 -8.42
CA VAL A 346 2.96 9.03 -7.68
C VAL A 346 1.67 8.47 -7.08
N ILE A 347 0.80 7.93 -7.94
CA ILE A 347 -0.20 6.97 -7.46
C ILE A 347 0.52 5.63 -7.38
N LEU A 348 0.88 5.23 -6.16
CA LEU A 348 1.46 3.93 -5.91
C LEU A 348 0.34 2.89 -5.86
N ILE A 349 0.38 1.93 -6.78
CA ILE A 349 -0.51 0.78 -6.78
C ILE A 349 0.03 -0.22 -5.77
N CYS A 350 -0.84 -0.69 -4.91
CA CYS A 350 -0.55 -1.75 -3.98
C CYS A 350 -1.64 -2.81 -4.14
N LEU A 351 -1.33 -3.96 -4.74
CA LEU A 351 -2.19 -5.13 -4.60
C LEU A 351 -1.68 -5.95 -3.43
N ALA A 352 -2.56 -6.39 -2.54
CA ALA A 352 -2.22 -7.41 -1.56
C ALA A 352 -2.91 -8.72 -1.93
N ILE A 353 -2.14 -9.80 -2.00
CA ILE A 353 -2.68 -11.12 -2.31
C ILE A 353 -2.73 -11.90 -1.00
N ILE A 354 -3.93 -12.16 -0.50
CA ILE A 354 -4.16 -13.11 0.58
C ILE A 354 -4.13 -14.51 -0.02
N VAL A 355 -3.21 -15.33 0.46
CA VAL A 355 -3.26 -16.77 0.27
C VAL A 355 -3.88 -17.36 1.53
N CYS A 356 -5.07 -17.93 1.43
CA CYS A 356 -5.71 -18.54 2.59
C CYS A 356 -5.00 -19.86 2.94
N LEU A 357 -4.75 -20.06 4.24
CA LEU A 357 -4.27 -21.34 4.74
C LEU A 357 -5.41 -22.37 4.67
N ALA A 358 -5.20 -23.44 3.92
CA ALA A 358 -5.69 -24.73 4.37
C ALA A 358 -4.74 -25.18 5.48
N TYR A 359 -5.27 -25.29 6.72
CA TYR A 359 -4.62 -25.81 7.92
C TYR A 359 -3.69 -24.87 8.73
N PHE A 360 -4.26 -24.18 9.73
CA PHE A 360 -3.72 -24.26 11.09
C PHE A 360 -4.28 -25.54 11.74
N SER A 361 -3.68 -26.71 11.47
CA SER A 361 -3.83 -27.80 12.45
C SER A 361 -2.89 -27.48 13.59
N ALA A 362 -3.41 -26.75 14.57
CA ALA A 362 -2.86 -26.81 15.91
C ALA A 362 -2.99 -28.26 16.38
N LYS A 363 -1.98 -29.09 16.15
CA LYS A 363 -1.75 -30.23 17.02
C LYS A 363 -1.56 -29.62 18.42
N PRO A 364 -2.40 -29.97 19.41
CA PRO A 364 -2.18 -29.50 20.76
C PRO A 364 -0.79 -29.96 21.18
N LEU A 365 0.06 -29.02 21.59
CA LEU A 365 1.24 -29.33 22.37
C LEU A 365 0.74 -30.08 23.60
N ALA A 366 0.95 -31.40 23.62
CA ALA A 366 0.68 -32.24 24.76
C ALA A 366 1.37 -31.60 25.97
N ARG A 367 0.58 -31.19 26.97
CA ARG A 367 1.10 -30.78 28.27
C ARG A 367 1.94 -31.93 28.80
N GLY A 368 3.26 -31.77 28.77
CA GLY A 368 4.17 -32.62 29.51
C GLY A 368 3.88 -32.45 30.99
N ASN A 369 3.21 -33.44 31.58
CA ASN A 369 3.10 -33.61 33.02
C ASN A 369 4.52 -33.71 33.60
N LYS A 370 5.00 -32.62 34.22
CA LYS A 370 6.07 -32.73 35.21
C LYS A 370 5.43 -33.17 36.52
N THR A 371 5.32 -34.48 36.71
CA THR A 371 5.17 -35.06 38.04
C THR A 371 6.49 -34.91 38.77
N HIS A 372 6.47 -34.10 39.84
CA HIS A 372 7.45 -34.17 40.91
C HIS A 372 7.40 -35.56 41.56
N THR A 373 8.55 -36.17 41.75
CA THR A 373 8.74 -37.21 42.77
C THR A 373 10.15 -37.10 43.35
N LEU A 374 10.14 -36.70 44.63
CA LEU A 374 11.12 -36.83 45.72
C LEU A 374 12.55 -36.34 45.50
#